data_AF-A0A645IU04-F1
#
_entry.id   AF-A0A645IU04-F1
#
_cell.length_a   1.000
_cell.length_b   1.000
_cell.length_c   1.000
_cell.angle_alpha   90.00
_cell.angle_beta   90.00
_cell.angle_gamma   90.00
#
_symmetry.space_group_name_H-M   'P 1'
#
loop_
_entity.id
_entity.type
_entity.pdbx_description
1 polymer ?
#
loop_
_entity_poly.entity_id
_entity_poly.type
_entity_poly.pdbx_seq_one_letter_code
_entity_poly.pdbx_strand_id
1 'polypeptide(L)'
;MIENNLMTDYNINEIFGLHIYPELKKGEIGCKKGPFLARICEIDVEILGKAAHGAAPHKGKDAILIASQFLNMVQGIISREVSPINPAVLTFGSVHGGSRRNIICDKVNLEALLEFFQMKYMTLSNLEL
;
A
#
# COMPACT_ATOMS: atom_id res chain seq x y z
N MET A 1 17.11 12.02 10.24
CA MET A 1 17.36 12.80 11.48
C MET A 1 17.69 11.91 12.66
N ILE A 2 16.83 10.94 13.00
CA ILE A 2 17.02 10.09 14.17
C ILE A 2 18.19 9.12 13.97
N GLU A 3 18.23 8.37 12.87
CA GLU A 3 19.32 7.41 12.59
C GLU A 3 20.71 8.07 12.49
N ASN A 4 20.76 9.34 12.10
CA ASN A 4 22.01 10.11 11.98
C ASN A 4 22.36 10.88 13.27
N ASN A 5 21.75 10.56 14.41
CA ASN A 5 21.99 11.18 15.73
C ASN A 5 21.88 12.72 15.77
N LEU A 6 21.23 13.35 14.78
CA LEU A 6 21.16 14.81 14.68
C LEU A 6 20.42 15.45 15.87
N MET A 7 19.52 14.71 16.51
CA MET A 7 18.80 15.19 17.69
C MET A 7 19.73 15.36 18.89
N THR A 8 20.66 14.42 19.09
CA THR A 8 21.61 14.42 20.20
C THR A 8 22.81 15.32 19.91
N ASP A 9 23.36 15.23 18.71
CA ASP A 9 24.59 15.94 18.33
C ASP A 9 24.43 17.47 18.40
N TYR A 10 23.20 17.95 18.14
CA TYR A 10 22.84 19.36 18.18
C TYR A 10 21.90 19.74 19.34
N ASN A 11 21.65 18.81 20.27
CA ASN A 11 20.77 19.03 21.43
C ASN A 11 19.41 19.65 21.07
N ILE A 12 18.72 19.09 20.07
CA ILE A 12 17.43 19.58 19.59
C ILE A 12 16.31 19.09 20.51
N ASN A 13 15.58 20.02 21.14
CA ASN A 13 14.49 19.68 22.06
C ASN A 13 13.12 19.56 21.36
N GLU A 14 12.86 20.35 20.32
CA GLU A 14 11.57 20.39 19.62
C GLU A 14 11.74 20.63 18.12
N ILE A 15 10.79 20.12 17.32
CA ILE A 15 10.75 20.30 15.86
C ILE A 15 9.36 20.81 15.48
N PHE A 16 9.34 21.82 14.61
CA PHE A 16 8.11 22.36 14.04
C PHE A 16 8.11 22.15 12.53
N GLY A 17 6.96 21.71 11.99
CA GLY A 17 6.73 21.56 10.57
C GLY A 17 5.45 22.28 10.17
N LEU A 18 5.47 22.92 9.00
CA LEU A 18 4.32 23.62 8.44
C LEU A 18 4.06 23.07 7.04
N HIS A 19 2.80 22.83 6.71
CA HIS A 19 2.36 22.46 5.38
C HIS A 19 1.17 23.34 5.00
N ILE A 20 1.15 23.84 3.77
CA ILE A 20 0.01 24.63 3.28
C ILE A 20 -1.16 23.66 3.09
N TYR A 21 -2.31 23.99 3.68
CA TYR A 21 -3.54 23.19 3.56
C TYR A 21 -4.64 24.04 2.90
N PRO A 22 -4.93 23.83 1.59
CA PRO A 22 -5.82 24.72 0.83
C PRO A 22 -7.24 24.85 1.36
N GLU A 23 -7.73 23.84 2.09
CA GLU A 23 -9.09 23.84 2.66
C GLU A 23 -9.19 24.67 3.96
N LEU A 24 -8.06 25.05 4.56
CA LEU A 24 -8.04 25.89 5.75
C LEU A 24 -8.18 27.36 5.33
N LYS A 25 -9.02 28.14 6.04
CA LYS A 25 -9.21 29.55 5.68
C LYS A 25 -7.92 30.33 5.90
N LYS A 26 -7.72 31.34 5.07
CA LYS A 26 -6.56 32.23 5.17
C LYS A 26 -6.48 32.85 6.57
N GLY A 27 -5.30 32.77 7.19
CA GLY A 27 -5.02 33.31 8.52
C GLY A 27 -5.31 32.34 9.66
N GLU A 28 -5.85 31.15 9.37
CA GLU A 28 -6.02 30.10 10.37
C GLU A 28 -4.81 29.17 10.40
N ILE A 29 -4.55 28.58 11.57
CA ILE A 29 -3.56 27.52 11.78
C ILE A 29 -4.30 26.35 12.42
N GLY A 30 -4.31 25.20 11.74
CA GLY A 30 -4.82 23.95 12.28
C GLY A 30 -3.75 23.24 13.11
N CYS A 31 -4.05 22.93 14.37
CA CYS A 31 -3.19 22.10 15.21
C CYS A 31 -4.03 21.08 16.01
N LYS A 32 -3.44 19.92 16.29
CA LYS A 32 -4.08 18.86 17.08
C LYS A 32 -2.99 18.16 17.89
N LYS A 33 -3.30 17.85 19.15
CA LYS A 33 -2.42 17.05 20.00
C LYS A 33 -2.49 15.58 19.57
N GLY A 34 -1.32 14.95 19.39
CA GLY A 34 -1.21 13.57 18.92
C GLY A 34 -1.23 13.44 17.39
N PRO A 35 -1.57 12.26 16.83
CA PRO A 35 -1.56 12.03 15.39
C PRO A 35 -2.43 13.04 14.63
N PHE A 36 -1.78 13.79 13.72
CA PHE A 36 -2.40 14.81 12.88
C PHE A 36 -2.85 14.23 11.53
N LEU A 37 -1.98 13.47 10.86
CA LEU A 37 -2.25 12.79 9.59
C LEU A 37 -2.19 11.26 9.75
N ALA A 38 -2.77 10.54 8.79
CA ALA A 38 -2.63 9.10 8.70
C ALA A 38 -1.18 8.71 8.38
N ARG A 39 -0.82 7.49 8.76
CA ARG A 39 0.42 6.86 8.32
C ARG A 39 0.22 6.25 6.95
N ILE A 40 1.28 6.28 6.16
CA ILE A 40 1.35 5.68 4.82
C ILE A 40 2.32 4.49 4.87
N CYS A 41 1.94 3.40 4.22
CA CYS A 41 2.79 2.24 3.98
C CYS A 41 2.74 1.92 2.48
N GLU A 42 3.91 1.87 1.86
CA GLU A 42 4.08 1.43 0.48
C GLU A 42 4.14 -0.10 0.44
N ILE A 43 3.50 -0.71 -0.56
CA ILE A 43 3.37 -2.16 -0.70
C ILE A 43 3.65 -2.54 -2.15
N ASP A 44 4.67 -3.37 -2.35
CA ASP A 44 4.98 -3.98 -3.64
C ASP A 44 4.65 -5.47 -3.59
N VAL A 45 3.92 -5.97 -4.60
CA VAL A 45 3.55 -7.39 -4.71
C VAL A 45 3.94 -7.92 -6.07
N GLU A 46 4.72 -9.01 -6.07
CA GLU A 46 5.04 -9.78 -7.27
C GLU A 46 4.26 -11.10 -7.26
N ILE A 47 3.42 -11.30 -8.28
CA ILE A 47 2.65 -12.53 -8.47
C ILE A 47 3.28 -13.33 -9.59
N LEU A 48 3.78 -14.51 -9.25
CA LEU A 48 4.47 -15.42 -10.16
C LEU A 48 3.53 -16.52 -10.68
N GLY A 49 3.50 -16.66 -12.00
CA GLY A 49 2.75 -17.66 -12.74
C GLY A 49 3.66 -18.53 -13.60
N LYS A 50 3.14 -18.97 -14.74
CA LYS A 50 3.87 -19.76 -15.73
C LYS A 50 3.31 -19.51 -17.13
N ALA A 51 4.16 -19.05 -18.04
CA ALA A 51 3.78 -18.75 -19.41
C ALA A 51 3.35 -19.99 -20.17
N ALA A 52 2.38 -19.81 -21.06
CA ALA A 52 1.93 -20.83 -22.00
C ALA A 52 1.23 -20.16 -23.19
N HIS A 53 1.00 -20.93 -24.26
CA HIS A 53 0.17 -20.47 -25.36
C HIS A 53 -1.27 -20.20 -24.86
N GLY A 54 -1.89 -19.09 -25.28
CA GLY A 54 -3.23 -18.70 -24.81
C GLY A 54 -4.33 -19.73 -25.07
N ALA A 55 -4.16 -20.56 -26.12
CA ALA A 55 -5.05 -21.69 -26.42
C ALA A 55 -4.72 -23.00 -25.65
N ALA A 56 -3.69 -23.01 -24.79
CA ALA A 56 -3.29 -24.18 -24.01
C ALA A 56 -3.18 -23.85 -22.50
N PRO A 57 -4.28 -23.41 -21.85
CA PRO A 57 -4.24 -22.91 -20.47
C PRO A 57 -3.79 -23.92 -19.43
N HIS A 58 -4.09 -25.21 -19.64
CA HIS A 58 -3.64 -26.31 -18.79
C HIS A 58 -2.11 -26.47 -18.69
N LYS A 59 -1.33 -25.81 -19.56
CA LYS A 59 0.14 -25.84 -19.52
C LYS A 59 0.76 -24.68 -18.73
N GLY A 60 -0.03 -23.66 -18.40
CA GLY A 60 0.41 -22.44 -17.71
C GLY A 60 -0.20 -22.25 -16.33
N LYS A 61 0.18 -21.15 -15.68
CA LYS A 61 -0.45 -20.60 -14.47
C LYS A 61 -0.64 -19.11 -14.72
N ASP A 62 -1.88 -18.66 -14.84
CA ASP A 62 -2.17 -17.30 -15.28
C ASP A 62 -2.02 -16.30 -14.12
N ALA A 63 -0.93 -15.52 -14.14
CA ALA A 63 -0.66 -14.52 -13.13
C ALA A 63 -1.68 -13.37 -13.14
N ILE A 64 -2.29 -13.04 -14.30
CA ILE A 64 -3.35 -12.01 -14.37
C ILE A 64 -4.60 -12.50 -13.64
N LEU A 65 -4.98 -13.76 -13.85
CA LEU A 65 -6.13 -14.34 -13.15
C LEU A 65 -5.89 -14.36 -11.63
N ILE A 66 -4.71 -14.79 -11.19
CA ILE A 66 -4.35 -14.80 -9.76
C ILE A 66 -4.37 -13.39 -9.17
N ALA A 67 -3.77 -12.41 -9.87
CA ALA A 67 -3.79 -11.01 -9.45
C ALA A 67 -5.22 -10.47 -9.30
N SER A 68 -6.11 -10.80 -10.24
CA SER A 68 -7.51 -10.35 -10.18
C SER A 68 -8.24 -10.90 -8.94
N GLN A 69 -7.94 -12.14 -8.54
CA GLN A 69 -8.52 -12.75 -7.34
C GLN A 69 -7.93 -12.13 -6.08
N PHE A 70 -6.61 -11.93 -6.05
CA PHE A 70 -5.91 -11.29 -4.94
C PHE A 70 -6.46 -9.88 -4.67
N LEU A 71 -6.57 -9.04 -5.70
CA LEU A 71 -7.10 -7.67 -5.59
C LEU A 71 -8.50 -7.67 -4.94
N ASN A 72 -9.40 -8.52 -5.41
CA ASN A 72 -10.75 -8.63 -4.86
C ASN A 72 -10.75 -9.13 -3.41
N MET A 73 -9.94 -10.15 -3.10
CA MET A 73 -9.87 -10.74 -1.77
C MET A 73 -9.35 -9.74 -0.74
N VAL A 74 -8.28 -9.01 -1.07
CA VAL A 74 -7.68 -8.04 -0.14
C VAL A 74 -8.64 -6.88 0.14
N GLN A 75 -9.36 -6.39 -0.87
CA GLN A 75 -10.40 -5.37 -0.65
C GLN A 75 -11.51 -5.90 0.29
N GLY A 76 -11.86 -7.19 0.17
CA GLY A 76 -12.74 -7.87 1.12
C GLY A 76 -12.21 -7.82 2.55
N ILE A 77 -10.95 -8.17 2.77
CA ILE A 77 -10.29 -8.12 4.09
C ILE A 77 -10.31 -6.71 4.67
N ILE A 78 -9.89 -5.69 3.91
CA ILE A 78 -9.90 -4.30 4.39
C ILE A 78 -11.32 -3.89 4.82
N SER A 79 -12.33 -4.27 4.03
CA SER A 79 -13.71 -3.90 4.35
C SER A 79 -14.30 -4.61 5.57
N ARG A 80 -13.83 -5.82 5.94
CA ARG A 80 -14.45 -6.69 6.95
C ARG A 80 -13.64 -6.83 8.23
N GLU A 81 -12.32 -6.80 8.14
CA GLU A 81 -11.41 -7.01 9.27
C GLU A 81 -10.88 -5.70 9.87
N VAL A 82 -10.92 -4.60 9.12
CA VAL A 82 -10.51 -3.28 9.64
C VAL A 82 -11.69 -2.63 10.36
N SER A 83 -11.42 -2.10 11.55
CA SER A 83 -12.44 -1.40 12.32
C SER A 83 -12.88 -0.14 11.58
N PRO A 84 -14.19 0.09 11.36
CA PRO A 84 -14.67 1.30 10.72
C PRO A 84 -14.40 2.57 11.56
N ILE A 85 -14.11 2.42 12.86
CA ILE A 85 -13.74 3.53 13.77
C ILE A 85 -12.29 3.97 13.53
N ASN A 86 -11.43 3.05 13.10
CA ASN A 86 -10.04 3.32 12.73
C ASN A 86 -9.82 2.89 11.28
N PRO A 87 -10.33 3.67 10.31
CA PRO A 87 -10.35 3.24 8.92
C PRO A 87 -8.92 3.08 8.39
N ALA A 88 -8.78 2.13 7.48
CA ALA A 88 -7.63 2.00 6.61
C ALA A 88 -8.10 2.05 5.16
N VAL A 89 -7.30 2.64 4.30
CA VAL A 89 -7.56 2.75 2.86
C VAL A 89 -6.41 2.08 2.12
N LEU A 90 -6.72 1.03 1.35
CA LEU A 90 -5.76 0.38 0.47
C LEU A 90 -6.06 0.75 -0.97
N THR A 91 -5.09 1.40 -1.61
CA THR A 91 -5.17 1.80 -3.02
C THR A 91 -4.11 1.06 -3.81
N PHE A 92 -4.50 0.34 -4.86
CA PHE A 92 -3.57 -0.17 -5.87
C PHE A 92 -3.39 0.91 -6.93
N GLY A 93 -2.21 1.54 -6.94
CA GLY A 93 -1.88 2.61 -7.89
C GLY A 93 -1.36 2.09 -9.22
N SER A 94 -0.80 0.87 -9.23
CA SER A 94 -0.17 0.28 -10.40
C SER A 94 -0.45 -1.21 -10.51
N VAL A 95 -0.72 -1.67 -11.73
CA VAL A 95 -0.91 -3.08 -12.09
C VAL A 95 -0.27 -3.33 -13.45
N HIS A 96 0.82 -4.10 -13.47
CA HIS A 96 1.56 -4.39 -14.70
C HIS A 96 1.78 -5.88 -14.89
N GLY A 97 1.34 -6.41 -16.03
CA GLY A 97 1.60 -7.80 -16.41
C GLY A 97 1.14 -8.12 -17.82
N GLY A 98 1.65 -9.23 -18.35
CA GLY A 98 1.38 -9.69 -19.70
C GLY A 98 2.34 -9.09 -20.74
N SER A 99 2.63 -9.86 -21.77
CA SER A 99 3.58 -9.48 -22.83
C SER A 99 2.96 -9.48 -24.23
N ARG A 100 1.99 -10.36 -24.48
CA ARG A 100 1.27 -10.52 -25.76
C ARG A 100 -0.15 -11.04 -25.50
N ARG A 101 -1.09 -10.69 -26.38
CA ARG A 101 -2.51 -11.12 -26.32
C ARG A 101 -2.76 -12.63 -26.38
N ASN A 102 -1.79 -13.42 -26.84
CA ASN A 102 -1.91 -14.86 -27.04
C ASN A 102 -0.95 -15.68 -26.16
N ILE A 103 -0.39 -15.07 -25.12
CA ILE A 103 0.50 -15.74 -24.15
C ILE A 103 -0.10 -15.55 -22.76
N ILE A 104 -0.22 -16.65 -22.02
CA ILE A 104 -0.63 -16.61 -20.61
C ILE A 104 0.45 -15.90 -19.82
N CYS A 105 0.02 -14.95 -18.99
CA CYS A 105 0.91 -14.12 -18.20
C CYS A 105 1.64 -14.95 -17.13
N ASP A 106 2.96 -14.86 -17.10
CA ASP A 106 3.81 -15.49 -16.09
C ASP A 106 4.15 -14.58 -14.91
N LYS A 107 3.86 -13.28 -15.00
CA LYS A 107 4.17 -12.34 -13.93
C LYS A 107 3.30 -11.10 -13.92
N VAL A 108 2.83 -10.72 -12.74
CA VAL A 108 2.17 -9.44 -12.49
C VAL A 108 2.85 -8.73 -11.32
N ASN A 109 3.18 -7.45 -11.51
CA ASN A 109 3.65 -6.55 -10.46
C ASN A 109 2.51 -5.61 -10.06
N LEU A 110 2.29 -5.45 -8.76
CA LEU A 110 1.33 -4.53 -8.18
C LEU A 110 2.06 -3.56 -7.26
N GLU A 111 1.70 -2.28 -7.33
CA GLU A 111 2.17 -1.27 -6.38
C GLU A 111 0.95 -0.65 -5.69
N ALA A 112 1.01 -0.58 -4.38
CA ALA A 112 -0.09 -0.14 -3.56
C ALA A 112 0.34 0.75 -2.40
N LEU A 113 -0.62 1.53 -1.92
CA LEU A 113 -0.48 2.42 -0.80
C LEU A 113 -1.57 2.08 0.22
N LEU A 114 -1.14 1.79 1.45
CA LEU A 114 -2.02 1.58 2.60
C LEU A 114 -1.93 2.79 3.53
N GLU A 115 -3.05 3.47 3.73
CA GLU A 115 -3.19 4.60 4.63
C GLU A 115 -3.98 4.18 5.89
N PHE A 116 -3.47 4.46 7.10
CA PHE A 116 -4.12 4.09 8.36
C PHE A 116 -3.76 5.02 9.52
N PHE A 117 -4.69 5.21 10.47
CA PHE A 117 -4.47 6.09 11.64
C PHE A 117 -3.91 5.39 12.89
N GLN A 118 -4.09 4.06 13.01
CA GLN A 118 -3.58 3.30 14.17
C GLN A 118 -2.66 2.14 13.75
N MET A 119 -1.54 2.02 14.46
CA MET A 119 -0.45 1.08 14.19
C MET A 119 -0.78 -0.40 14.43
N LYS A 120 -2.00 -0.74 14.85
CA LYS A 120 -2.40 -2.12 15.19
C LYS A 120 -2.39 -3.07 13.97
N TYR A 121 -2.44 -2.54 12.75
CA TYR A 121 -2.67 -3.31 11.52
C TYR A 121 -1.39 -3.65 10.74
N MET A 122 -0.19 -3.39 11.28
CA MET A 122 1.06 -3.42 10.52
C MET A 122 1.71 -4.80 10.35
N THR A 123 1.13 -5.88 10.90
CA THR A 123 1.64 -7.25 10.76
C THR A 123 0.88 -8.03 9.70
N LEU A 124 1.29 -7.87 8.43
CA LEU A 124 1.08 -8.84 7.34
C LEU A 124 2.44 -9.41 6.91
N SER A 125 3.28 -9.77 7.88
CA SER A 125 4.54 -10.46 7.61
C SER A 125 4.22 -11.94 7.40
N ASN A 126 4.27 -12.38 6.14
CA ASN A 126 4.21 -13.77 5.66
C ASN A 126 2.81 -14.31 5.31
N LEU A 127 2.20 -13.79 4.23
CA LEU A 127 1.38 -14.65 3.39
C LEU A 127 2.31 -15.40 2.43
N GLU A 128 2.71 -16.61 2.81
CA GLU A 128 3.16 -17.60 1.83
C GLU A 128 1.90 -18.18 1.16
N LEU A 129 1.74 -17.92 -0.14
CA LEU A 129 0.74 -18.55 -1.02
C LEU A 129 1.40 -19.64 -1.86
#